data_AF-A0A949WYL6-F1
#
_entry.id   AF-A0A949WYL6-F1
#
_cell.length_a   1.000
_cell.length_b   1.000
_cell.length_c   1.000
_cell.angle_alpha   90.00
_cell.angle_beta   90.00
_cell.angle_gamma   90.00
#
_symmetry.space_group_name_H-M   'P 1'
#
loop_
_entity.id
_entity.type
_entity.pdbx_description
1 polymer ?
#
loop_
_entity_poly.entity_id
_entity_poly.type
_entity_poly.pdbx_seq_one_letter_code
_entity_poly.pdbx_strand_id
1 'polypeptide(L)' 'EKNISVNCVLPTILDTPQNRADMPKADPKRWVALEDLASTILFLASEDARAIHGAALPVAGLS' A
#
# COMPACT_ATOMS: atom_id res chain seq x y z
N GLU A 1 16.18 -0.90 23.92
CA GLU A 1 15.45 -1.25 22.68
C GLU A 1 15.71 -0.17 21.63
N LYS A 2 15.70 -0.49 20.33
CA LYS A 2 16.17 0.44 19.27
C LYS A 2 15.11 1.44 18.76
N ASN A 3 13.88 1.39 19.27
CA ASN A 3 12.76 2.23 18.84
C ASN A 3 12.50 2.16 17.31
N ILE A 4 12.40 0.95 16.77
CA ILE A 4 12.15 0.71 15.34
C ILE A 4 10.83 -0.07 15.20
N SER A 5 9.89 0.46 14.42
CA SER A 5 8.71 -0.26 13.97
C SER A 5 9.01 -1.03 12.67
N VAL A 6 8.49 -2.26 12.55
CA VAL A 6 8.59 -3.07 11.34
C VAL A 6 7.20 -3.56 11.00
N ASN A 7 6.72 -3.22 9.81
CA ASN A 7 5.41 -3.60 9.31
C ASN A 7 5.54 -4.01 7.83
N CYS A 8 4.57 -4.78 7.34
CA CYS A 8 4.47 -5.20 5.95
C CYS A 8 3.22 -4.58 5.31
N VAL A 9 3.37 -3.98 4.14
CA VAL A 9 2.25 -3.46 3.33
C VAL A 9 2.02 -4.43 2.18
N LEU A 10 0.78 -4.91 2.05
CA LEU A 10 0.37 -5.96 1.11
C LEU A 10 -0.59 -5.38 0.07
N PRO A 11 -0.09 -4.67 -0.97
CA PRO A 11 -0.93 -4.21 -2.06
C PRO A 11 -1.41 -5.38 -2.92
N THR A 12 -2.58 -5.20 -3.54
CA THR A 12 -3.03 -6.08 -4.65
C THR A 12 -2.30 -5.70 -5.95
N ILE A 13 -3.01 -5.15 -6.96
CA ILE A 13 -2.38 -4.64 -8.18
C ILE A 13 -2.25 -3.12 -8.03
N LEU A 14 -1.06 -2.59 -8.25
CA LEU A 14 -0.83 -1.14 -8.25
C LEU A 14 -1.14 -0.54 -9.61
N ASP A 15 -1.72 0.65 -9.61
CA ASP A 15 -1.97 1.40 -10.83
C ASP A 15 -0.70 2.07 -11.36
N THR A 16 0.09 1.32 -12.13
CA THR A 16 1.32 1.79 -12.75
C THR A 16 1.21 1.76 -14.28
N PRO A 17 1.93 2.63 -15.01
CA PRO A 17 1.99 2.58 -16.47
C PRO A 17 2.42 1.20 -17.00
N GLN A 18 3.36 0.55 -16.32
CA GLN A 18 3.84 -0.79 -16.64
C GLN A 18 2.73 -1.83 -16.49
N ASN A 19 2.02 -1.85 -15.36
CA ASN A 19 0.90 -2.79 -15.17
C ASN A 19 -0.22 -2.54 -16.19
N ARG A 20 -0.50 -1.28 -16.55
CA ARG A 20 -1.47 -0.95 -17.62
C ARG A 20 -1.05 -1.49 -18.97
N ALA A 21 0.24 -1.42 -19.30
CA ALA A 21 0.79 -1.95 -20.55
C ALA A 21 0.77 -3.48 -20.60
N ASP A 22 1.11 -4.13 -19.48
CA ASP A 22 1.19 -5.59 -19.38
C ASP A 22 -0.20 -6.26 -19.24
N MET A 23 -1.18 -5.52 -18.72
CA MET A 23 -2.54 -6.01 -18.46
C MET A 23 -3.63 -5.16 -19.16
N PRO A 24 -3.61 -5.00 -20.49
CA PRO A 24 -4.46 -4.04 -21.21
C PRO A 24 -5.97 -4.36 -21.17
N LYS A 25 -6.34 -5.58 -20.74
CA LYS A 25 -7.74 -6.03 -20.63
C LYS A 25 -8.29 -5.96 -19.20
N ALA A 26 -7.45 -5.67 -18.22
CA ALA A 26 -7.89 -5.54 -16.83
C ALA A 26 -8.56 -4.18 -16.60
N ASP A 27 -9.43 -4.09 -15.58
CA ASP A 27 -10.07 -2.84 -15.17
C ASP A 27 -9.20 -2.12 -14.11
N PRO A 28 -8.54 -0.99 -14.46
CA PRO A 28 -7.66 -0.29 -13.53
C PRO A 28 -8.40 0.36 -12.37
N LYS A 29 -9.74 0.51 -12.44
CA LYS A 29 -10.54 1.03 -11.32
C LYS A 29 -10.52 0.11 -10.10
N ARG A 30 -10.11 -1.15 -10.26
CA ARG A 30 -9.99 -2.14 -9.18
C ARG A 30 -8.58 -2.20 -8.61
N TRP A 31 -7.65 -1.37 -9.11
CA TRP A 31 -6.26 -1.36 -8.69
C TRP A 31 -6.04 -0.33 -7.59
N VAL A 32 -5.01 -0.54 -6.79
CA VAL A 32 -4.58 0.39 -5.74
C VAL A 32 -3.93 1.60 -6.40
N ALA A 33 -4.48 2.78 -6.17
CA ALA A 33 -3.85 4.04 -6.58
C ALA A 33 -2.52 4.22 -5.82
N LEU A 34 -1.52 4.81 -6.49
CA LEU A 34 -0.20 5.00 -5.89
C LEU A 34 -0.26 5.97 -4.70
N GLU A 35 -1.16 6.95 -4.77
CA GLU A 35 -1.42 7.93 -3.73
C GLU A 35 -1.95 7.27 -2.44
N ASP A 36 -2.83 6.27 -2.57
CA ASP A 36 -3.38 5.54 -1.43
C ASP A 36 -2.31 4.64 -0.78
N LEU A 37 -1.49 3.97 -1.59
CA LEU A 37 -0.36 3.19 -1.07
C LEU A 37 0.63 4.10 -0.35
N ALA A 38 0.99 5.24 -0.95
CA ALA A 38 1.90 6.21 -0.35
C ALA A 38 1.35 6.76 0.98
N SER A 39 0.05 7.06 1.04
CA SER A 39 -0.61 7.55 2.24
C SER A 39 -0.58 6.52 3.37
N THR A 40 -0.75 5.24 3.04
CA THR A 40 -0.62 4.13 4.00
C THR A 40 0.79 4.03 4.58
N ILE A 41 1.82 4.15 3.72
CA ILE A 41 3.22 4.14 4.15
C ILE A 41 3.53 5.37 5.02
N LEU A 42 3.02 6.54 4.64
CA LEU A 42 3.20 7.77 5.40
C LEU A 42 2.57 7.68 6.79
N PHE A 43 1.39 7.08 6.91
CA PHE A 43 0.77 6.81 8.21
C PHE A 43 1.65 5.89 9.07
N LEU A 44 2.17 4.79 8.52
CA LEU A 44 3.05 3.88 9.27
C LEU A 44 4.38 4.53 9.69
N ALA A 45 4.80 5.58 8.99
CA ALA A 45 5.98 6.38 9.34
C ALA A 45 5.68 7.54 10.31
N SER A 46 4.41 7.79 10.65
CA SER A 46 4.03 8.90 11.53
C SER A 46 4.05 8.50 13.02
N GLU A 47 4.02 9.50 13.90
CA GLU A 47 3.89 9.31 15.35
C GLU A 47 2.58 8.60 15.75
N ASP A 48 1.54 8.71 14.92
CA ASP A 48 0.25 8.07 15.19
C ASP A 48 0.35 6.54 15.11
N ALA A 49 1.32 6.02 14.35
CA ALA A 49 1.58 4.59 14.22
C ALA A 49 2.62 4.07 15.22
N ARG A 50 3.05 4.84 16.22
CA ARG A 50 4.14 4.46 17.16
C ARG A 50 3.93 3.11 17.86
N ALA A 51 2.68 2.70 18.06
CA ALA A 51 2.31 1.44 18.72
C ALA A 51 2.08 0.28 17.73
N ILE A 52 2.21 0.52 16.43
CA ILE A 52 1.97 -0.48 15.38
C ILE A 52 3.31 -1.12 14.98
N HIS A 53 3.47 -2.39 15.31
CA HIS A 53 4.62 -3.20 14.93
C HIS A 53 4.17 -4.64 14.63
N GLY A 54 4.84 -5.30 13.71
CA GLY A 54 4.58 -6.69 13.33
C GLY A 54 3.29 -6.87 12.51
N ALA A 55 2.68 -5.79 12.02
CA ALA A 55 1.47 -5.87 11.25
C ALA A 55 1.74 -6.27 9.80
N ALA A 56 0.81 -7.03 9.22
CA ALA A 56 0.69 -7.23 7.78
C ALA A 56 -0.61 -6.56 7.33
N LEU A 57 -0.49 -5.49 6.54
CA LEU A 57 -1.60 -4.60 6.22
C LEU A 57 -2.02 -4.76 4.75
N PRO A 58 -3.17 -5.40 4.48
CA PRO A 58 -3.75 -5.44 3.14
C PRO A 58 -4.12 -4.05 2.64
N VAL A 59 -3.75 -3.73 1.40
CA VAL A 59 -4.16 -2.52 0.69
C VAL A 59 -4.79 -2.95 -0.63
N ALA A 60 -6.10 -2.74 -0.77
CA ALA A 60 -6.88 -3.15 -1.93
C ALA A 60 -7.59 -1.95 -2.56
N GLY A 61 -7.66 -1.93 -3.90
CA GLY A 61 -8.51 -0.98 -4.60
C GLY A 61 -9.97 -1.30 -4.29
N LEU A 62 -10.65 -0.40 -3.59
CA LEU A 62 -12.08 -0.51 -3.31
C LEU A 62 -12.81 0.25 -4.42
N SER A 63 -13.47 -0.52 -5.29
CA SER A 63 -14.25 -0.04 -6.44
C SER A 63 -15.48 0.76 -6.04
#